data_AF-M7W007-F1
#
_entry.id   AF-M7W007-F1
#
_cell.length_a   1.000
_cell.length_b   1.000
_cell.length_c   1.000
_cell.angle_alpha   90.00
_cell.angle_beta   90.00
_cell.angle_gamma   90.00
#
_symmetry.space_group_name_H-M   'P 1'
#
loop_
_entity.id
_entity.type
_entity.pdbx_description
1 polymer ?
#
loop_
_entity_poly.entity_id
_entity_poly.type
_entity_poly.pdbx_seq_one_letter_code
_entity_poly.pdbx_strand_id
1 'polypeptide(L)'
;MSSDDEIFVQENIGLFPQFGFEVTFREDKEATQRVFLTKVYHRGKNFFGANEFSELVQQLKGCRNDMKVIIKKKHKIFATEACRMSIMIGDSLGREEMKKIISRLVGLNKPWHCPHGRQTIRHLWDLRRSYNEIAKETK
;
A
#
# COMPACT_ATOMS: atom_id res chain seq x y z
N MET A 1 18.90 2.90 -16.80
CA MET A 1 17.92 3.93 -16.38
C MET A 1 17.94 5.02 -17.45
N SER A 2 16.87 5.77 -17.71
CA SER A 2 16.92 6.82 -18.76
C SER A 2 17.69 8.05 -18.28
N SER A 3 18.16 8.92 -19.20
CA SER A 3 18.83 10.18 -18.84
C SER A 3 17.95 11.07 -17.97
N ASP A 4 16.66 11.16 -18.30
CA ASP A 4 15.69 11.94 -17.53
C ASP A 4 15.46 11.37 -16.12
N ASP A 5 15.56 10.06 -15.96
CA ASP A 5 15.47 9.42 -14.64
C ASP A 5 16.75 9.66 -13.83
N GLU A 6 17.92 9.67 -14.47
CA GLU A 6 19.20 9.97 -13.82
C GLU A 6 19.20 11.39 -13.26
N ILE A 7 18.82 12.37 -14.08
CA ILE A 7 18.71 13.78 -13.64
C ILE A 7 17.73 13.91 -12.46
N PHE A 8 16.55 13.29 -12.57
CA PHE A 8 15.56 13.32 -11.49
C PHE A 8 16.11 12.74 -10.18
N VAL A 9 16.81 11.61 -10.24
CA VAL A 9 17.41 10.97 -9.06
C VAL A 9 18.49 11.87 -8.46
N GLN A 10 19.31 12.53 -9.28
CA GLN A 10 20.36 13.45 -8.84
C GLN A 10 19.79 14.66 -8.08
N GLU A 11 18.73 15.25 -8.60
CA GLU A 11 18.07 16.42 -8.00
C GLU A 11 17.33 16.08 -6.70
N ASN A 12 16.93 14.81 -6.52
CA ASN A 12 16.04 14.37 -5.46
C ASN A 12 16.62 13.26 -4.56
N ILE A 13 17.95 13.17 -4.43
CA ILE A 13 18.62 12.10 -3.66
C ILE A 13 18.04 11.96 -2.24
N GLY A 14 17.70 13.08 -1.60
CA GLY A 14 17.13 13.11 -0.25
C GLY A 14 15.75 12.44 -0.10
N LEU A 15 15.03 12.15 -1.19
CA LEU A 15 13.71 11.51 -1.15
C LEU A 15 13.78 9.98 -1.05
N PHE A 16 14.90 9.35 -1.42
CA PHE A 16 14.98 7.89 -1.49
C PHE A 16 15.14 7.19 -0.13
N PRO A 17 15.82 7.77 0.89
CA PRO A 17 15.95 7.14 2.20
C PRO A 17 14.62 6.79 2.89
N GLN A 18 13.59 7.63 2.77
CA GLN A 18 12.25 7.34 3.32
C GLN A 18 11.58 6.11 2.68
N PHE A 19 12.00 5.72 1.48
CA PHE A 19 11.55 4.51 0.81
C PHE A 19 12.46 3.30 1.08
N GLY A 20 13.55 3.50 1.83
CA GLY A 20 14.53 2.48 2.19
C GLY A 20 15.63 2.27 1.15
N PHE A 21 15.90 3.28 0.31
CA PHE A 21 16.98 3.26 -0.67
C PHE A 21 18.02 4.34 -0.34
N GLU A 22 19.30 4.00 -0.43
CA GLU A 22 20.38 4.98 -0.43
C GLU A 22 21.10 4.91 -1.78
N VAL A 23 21.38 6.09 -2.32
CA VAL A 23 21.86 6.28 -3.68
C VAL A 23 23.11 7.14 -3.64
N THR A 24 24.13 6.75 -4.38
CA THR A 24 25.34 7.54 -4.62
C THR A 24 25.53 7.80 -6.09
N PHE A 25 25.98 9.00 -6.43
CA PHE A 25 26.35 9.37 -7.78
C PHE A 25 27.84 9.16 -8.03
N ARG A 26 28.17 8.65 -9.22
CA ARG A 26 29.53 8.39 -9.67
C ARG A 26 29.79 9.10 -10.99
N GLU A 27 30.52 10.20 -10.92
CA GLU A 27 30.87 11.03 -12.08
C GLU A 27 31.88 10.36 -13.02
N ASP A 28 32.61 9.34 -12.54
CA ASP A 28 33.56 8.55 -13.33
C ASP A 28 32.89 7.64 -14.37
N LYS A 29 31.55 7.55 -14.37
CA LYS A 29 30.79 6.72 -15.29
C LYS A 29 30.14 7.52 -16.40
N GLU A 30 29.91 6.83 -17.51
CA GLU A 30 29.13 7.35 -18.63
C GLU A 30 27.74 7.80 -18.18
N ALA A 31 27.17 8.78 -18.89
CA ALA A 31 25.81 9.23 -18.65
C ALA A 31 24.85 8.03 -18.69
N THR A 32 23.81 8.05 -17.84
CA THR A 32 22.85 6.94 -17.59
C THR A 32 23.35 5.77 -16.73
N GLN A 33 24.64 5.78 -16.36
CA GLN A 33 25.28 4.75 -15.53
C GLN A 33 25.85 5.28 -14.22
N ARG A 34 25.47 6.51 -13.82
CA ARG A 34 26.08 7.19 -12.66
C ARG A 34 25.38 6.89 -11.34
N VAL A 35 24.21 6.27 -11.38
CA VAL A 35 23.39 5.98 -10.20
C VAL A 35 23.71 4.61 -9.62
N PHE A 36 24.18 4.60 -8.38
CA PHE A 36 24.49 3.37 -7.65
C PHE A 36 23.65 3.27 -6.38
N LEU A 37 22.97 2.14 -6.21
CA LEU A 37 22.26 1.81 -4.98
C LEU A 37 23.26 1.25 -3.97
N THR A 38 23.53 2.00 -2.91
CA THR A 38 24.39 1.55 -1.80
C THR A 38 23.61 0.77 -0.76
N LYS A 39 22.32 1.08 -0.61
CA LYS A 39 21.42 0.39 0.31
C LYS A 39 20.07 0.19 -0.34
N VAL A 40 19.51 -0.97 -0.06
CA VAL A 40 18.20 -1.38 -0.54
C VAL A 40 17.34 -1.86 0.62
N TYR A 41 16.03 -1.62 0.51
CA TYR A 41 15.07 -2.19 1.42
C TYR A 41 15.05 -3.71 1.25
N HIS A 42 14.91 -4.45 2.35
CA HIS A 42 14.73 -5.89 2.33
C HIS A 42 13.76 -6.33 3.43
N ARG A 43 13.06 -7.43 3.19
CA ARG A 43 12.12 -8.05 4.12
C ARG A 43 12.23 -9.56 4.03
N GLY A 44 12.90 -10.17 5.02
CA GLY A 44 13.24 -11.59 4.99
C GLY A 44 14.09 -11.91 3.75
N LYS A 45 13.60 -12.83 2.91
CA LYS A 45 14.26 -13.23 1.65
C LYS A 45 13.98 -12.28 0.46
N ASN A 46 13.17 -11.24 0.64
CA ASN A 46 12.79 -10.33 -0.43
C ASN A 46 13.68 -9.10 -0.45
N PHE A 47 14.44 -8.92 -1.53
CA PHE A 47 15.25 -7.73 -1.79
C PHE A 47 14.57 -6.81 -2.81
N PHE A 48 14.77 -5.50 -2.67
CA PHE A 48 14.17 -4.47 -3.52
C PHE A 48 15.30 -3.75 -4.25
N GLY A 49 15.65 -4.24 -5.44
CA GLY A 49 16.84 -3.81 -6.16
C GLY A 49 16.54 -2.71 -7.18
N ALA A 50 17.31 -2.72 -8.27
CA ALA A 50 17.22 -1.74 -9.35
C ALA A 50 15.83 -1.68 -10.00
N ASN A 51 15.12 -2.80 -10.12
CA ASN A 51 13.79 -2.85 -10.72
C ASN A 51 12.76 -2.09 -9.88
N GLU A 52 12.70 -2.35 -8.57
CA GLU A 52 11.79 -1.66 -7.66
C GLU A 52 12.18 -0.18 -7.49
N PHE A 53 13.48 0.13 -7.53
CA PHE A 53 13.96 1.51 -7.54
C PHE A 53 13.52 2.25 -8.82
N SER A 54 13.64 1.64 -9.99
CA SER A 54 13.18 2.22 -11.25
C SER A 54 11.67 2.45 -11.26
N GLU A 55 10.89 1.52 -10.71
CA GLU A 55 9.43 1.70 -10.55
C GLU A 55 9.12 2.89 -9.62
N LEU A 56 9.86 3.01 -8.51
CA LEU A 56 9.73 4.12 -7.57
C LEU A 56 10.00 5.48 -8.26
N VAL A 57 11.08 5.57 -9.03
CA VAL A 57 11.43 6.78 -9.79
C VAL A 57 10.32 7.15 -10.78
N GLN A 58 9.78 6.19 -11.53
CA GLN A 58 8.68 6.45 -12.47
C GLN A 58 7.42 6.95 -11.76
N GLN A 59 7.07 6.39 -10.60
CA GLN A 59 5.92 6.86 -9.81
C GLN A 59 6.12 8.27 -9.28
N LEU A 60 7.31 8.58 -8.75
CA LEU A 60 7.63 9.91 -8.22
C LEU A 60 7.58 10.98 -9.32
N LYS A 61 8.06 10.67 -10.53
CA LYS A 61 7.96 11.57 -11.69
C LYS A 61 6.51 11.81 -12.14
N GLY A 62 5.65 10.78 -12.05
CA GLY A 62 4.24 10.87 -12.43
C GLY A 62 3.35 11.56 -11.40
N CYS A 63 3.74 11.57 -10.12
CA CYS A 63 2.95 12.12 -9.02
C CYS A 63 3.51 13.45 -8.53
N ARG A 64 3.11 14.56 -9.16
CA ARG A 64 3.58 15.92 -8.81
C ARG A 64 3.19 16.43 -7.41
N ASN A 65 2.39 15.72 -6.61
CA ASN A 65 2.05 16.16 -5.24
C ASN A 65 1.36 15.12 -4.32
N ASP A 66 1.17 13.87 -4.76
CA ASP A 66 0.46 12.87 -3.96
C ASP A 66 1.45 11.91 -3.28
N MET A 67 1.49 11.96 -1.94
CA MET A 67 2.26 11.03 -1.07
C MET A 67 1.83 9.55 -1.17
N LYS A 68 1.04 9.15 -2.16
CA LYS A 68 0.57 7.77 -2.34
C LYS A 68 1.46 6.97 -3.30
N VAL A 69 2.77 7.06 -3.11
CA VAL A 69 3.73 6.24 -3.83
C VAL A 69 3.72 4.83 -3.22
N ILE A 70 3.48 3.81 -4.05
CA ILE A 70 3.36 2.42 -3.62
C ILE A 70 4.27 1.54 -4.47
N ILE A 71 5.30 0.99 -3.83
CA ILE A 71 6.14 -0.06 -4.44
C ILE A 71 5.32 -1.35 -4.47
N LYS A 72 4.96 -1.83 -5.68
CA LYS A 72 3.99 -2.94 -5.85
C LYS A 72 4.42 -4.21 -5.12
N LYS A 73 5.70 -4.57 -5.18
CA LYS A 73 6.25 -5.73 -4.47
C LYS A 73 6.12 -5.61 -2.95
N LYS A 74 6.35 -4.42 -2.40
CA LYS A 74 6.26 -4.13 -0.96
C LYS A 74 4.80 -4.28 -0.51
N HIS A 75 3.88 -3.72 -1.30
CA HIS A 75 2.45 -3.87 -1.07
C HIS A 75 2.00 -5.34 -1.11
N LYS A 76 2.45 -6.13 -2.09
CA LYS A 76 2.08 -7.55 -2.19
C LYS A 76 2.55 -8.38 -0.98
N ILE A 77 3.77 -8.12 -0.51
CA ILE A 77 4.32 -8.78 0.68
C ILE A 77 3.50 -8.41 1.91
N PHE A 78 3.24 -7.11 2.12
CA PHE A 78 2.45 -6.66 3.27
C PHE A 78 0.99 -7.12 3.22
N ALA A 79 0.38 -7.19 2.04
CA ALA A 79 -0.96 -7.74 1.89
C ALA A 79 -0.98 -9.21 2.35
N THR A 80 0.02 -10.00 1.93
CA THR A 80 0.16 -11.41 2.31
C THR A 80 0.39 -11.58 3.81
N GLU A 81 1.32 -10.81 4.40
CA GLU A 81 1.58 -10.81 5.84
C GLU A 81 0.33 -10.44 6.63
N ALA A 82 -0.37 -9.35 6.26
CA ALA A 82 -1.59 -8.91 6.92
C ALA A 82 -2.69 -9.98 6.88
N CYS A 83 -2.84 -10.71 5.77
CA CYS A 83 -3.81 -11.78 5.64
C CYS A 83 -3.49 -12.96 6.57
N ARG A 84 -2.21 -13.35 6.68
CA ARG A 84 -1.77 -14.44 7.56
C ARG A 84 -1.78 -14.09 9.05
N MET A 85 -1.69 -12.81 9.38
CA MET A 85 -1.78 -12.30 10.75
C MET A 85 -3.22 -11.96 11.18
N SER A 86 -4.18 -12.03 10.25
CA SER A 86 -5.58 -11.75 10.54
C SER A 86 -6.25 -12.94 11.23
N ILE A 87 -7.38 -12.64 11.87
CA ILE A 87 -8.31 -13.66 12.37
C ILE A 87 -8.82 -14.48 11.18
N MET A 88 -8.92 -15.79 11.36
CA MET A 88 -9.29 -16.74 10.33
C MET A 88 -10.78 -17.07 10.38
N ILE A 89 -11.32 -17.47 9.22
CA ILE A 89 -12.68 -17.98 9.16
C ILE A 89 -12.75 -19.26 10.01
N GLY A 90 -13.70 -19.32 10.93
CA GLY A 90 -13.87 -20.42 11.87
C GLY A 90 -13.36 -20.12 13.28
N ASP A 91 -12.57 -19.05 13.47
CA ASP A 91 -12.14 -18.63 14.80
C ASP A 91 -13.35 -18.14 15.62
N SER A 92 -13.45 -18.60 16.87
CA SER A 92 -14.45 -18.11 17.81
C SER A 92 -14.02 -16.75 18.36
N LEU A 93 -14.93 -15.76 18.37
CA LEU A 93 -14.64 -14.41 18.83
C LEU A 93 -15.54 -14.00 19.99
N GLY A 94 -14.91 -13.50 21.06
CA GLY A 94 -15.61 -12.84 22.16
C GLY A 94 -16.15 -11.47 21.76
N ARG A 95 -17.13 -10.98 22.52
CA ARG A 95 -17.78 -9.68 22.24
C ARG A 95 -16.81 -8.50 22.23
N GLU A 96 -15.83 -8.50 23.12
CA GLU A 96 -14.81 -7.44 23.19
C GLU A 96 -13.83 -7.49 22.02
N GLU A 97 -13.50 -8.68 21.52
CA GLU A 97 -12.66 -8.85 20.33
C GLU A 97 -13.39 -8.33 19.08
N MET A 98 -14.67 -8.70 18.93
CA MET A 98 -15.53 -8.19 17.85
C MET A 98 -15.58 -6.65 17.84
N LYS A 99 -15.82 -6.03 19.00
CA LYS A 99 -15.80 -4.56 19.12
C LYS A 99 -14.45 -3.96 18.72
N LYS A 100 -13.35 -4.58 19.15
CA LYS A 100 -11.99 -4.13 18.84
C LYS A 100 -11.69 -4.19 17.34
N ILE A 101 -12.18 -5.22 16.63
CA ILE A 101 -12.06 -5.33 15.17
C ILE A 101 -12.75 -4.15 14.49
N ILE A 102 -14.01 -3.88 14.85
CA ILE A 102 -14.79 -2.78 14.26
C ILE A 102 -14.15 -1.43 14.56
N SER A 103 -13.73 -1.18 15.80
CA SER A 103 -13.06 0.08 16.19
C SER A 103 -11.79 0.33 15.38
N ARG A 104 -10.97 -0.70 15.16
CA ARG A 104 -9.76 -0.60 14.32
C ARG A 104 -10.09 -0.34 12.86
N LEU A 105 -11.14 -0.95 12.31
CA LEU A 105 -11.58 -0.73 10.94
C LEU A 105 -12.03 0.73 10.74
N VAL A 106 -12.81 1.29 11.67
CA VAL A 106 -13.34 2.67 11.55
C VAL A 106 -12.23 3.72 11.42
N GLY A 107 -11.04 3.49 12.01
CA GLY A 107 -9.90 4.40 11.91
C GLY A 107 -9.16 4.37 10.56
N LEU A 108 -9.50 3.47 9.64
CA LEU A 108 -8.83 3.34 8.35
C LEU A 108 -9.46 4.26 7.29
N ASN A 109 -8.63 4.71 6.33
CA ASN A 109 -9.10 5.51 5.20
C ASN A 109 -10.04 4.70 4.26
N LYS A 110 -9.71 3.43 4.00
CA LYS A 110 -10.48 2.54 3.10
C LYS A 110 -10.89 1.25 3.81
N PRO A 111 -11.82 1.30 4.78
CA PRO A 111 -12.15 0.16 5.62
C PRO A 111 -13.02 -0.88 4.94
N TRP A 112 -13.43 -0.66 3.69
CA TRP A 112 -14.37 -1.49 2.91
C TRP A 112 -13.70 -2.58 2.08
N HIS A 113 -12.38 -2.49 1.87
CA HIS A 113 -11.60 -3.44 1.08
C HIS A 113 -10.34 -3.85 1.83
N CYS A 114 -10.04 -5.15 1.81
CA CYS A 114 -8.76 -5.65 2.27
C CYS A 114 -7.65 -5.29 1.25
N PRO A 115 -6.35 -5.38 1.60
CA PRO A 115 -5.27 -5.02 0.69
C PRO A 115 -5.19 -5.94 -0.55
N HIS A 116 -5.90 -7.07 -0.57
CA HIS A 116 -6.07 -7.92 -1.76
C HIS A 116 -7.33 -7.59 -2.59
N GLY A 117 -8.16 -6.65 -2.14
CA GLY A 117 -9.37 -6.19 -2.85
C GLY A 117 -10.68 -6.89 -2.46
N ARG A 118 -10.69 -7.81 -1.48
CA ARG A 118 -11.95 -8.41 -0.98
C ARG A 118 -12.72 -7.42 -0.12
N GLN A 119 -14.05 -7.45 -0.18
CA GLN A 119 -14.88 -6.62 0.71
C GLN A 119 -14.72 -7.09 2.16
N THR A 120 -14.54 -6.14 3.07
CA THR A 120 -14.46 -6.37 4.53
C THR A 120 -15.80 -6.19 5.22
N ILE A 121 -16.66 -5.32 4.69
CA ILE A 121 -17.99 -5.02 5.22
C ILE A 121 -18.97 -4.98 4.04
N ARG A 122 -20.17 -5.51 4.26
CA ARG A 122 -21.27 -5.47 3.29
C ARG A 122 -22.55 -5.04 4.00
N HIS A 123 -23.22 -4.04 3.44
CA HIS A 123 -24.56 -3.69 3.87
C HIS A 123 -25.54 -4.76 3.37
N LEU A 124 -26.26 -5.39 4.30
CA LEU A 124 -27.21 -6.45 3.96
C LEU A 124 -28.59 -5.90 3.62
N TRP A 125 -29.10 -4.97 4.44
CA TRP A 125 -30.49 -4.56 4.34
C TRP A 125 -30.75 -3.19 4.96
N ASP A 126 -31.63 -2.40 4.34
CA ASP A 126 -32.12 -1.13 4.88
C ASP A 126 -33.42 -1.36 5.68
N LEU A 127 -33.30 -1.31 7.01
CA LEU A 127 -34.43 -1.52 7.91
C LEU A 127 -35.54 -0.48 7.75
N ARG A 128 -35.21 0.76 7.35
CA ARG A 128 -36.20 1.82 7.13
C ARG A 128 -37.07 1.50 5.93
N ARG A 129 -36.45 0.97 4.87
CA ARG A 129 -37.17 0.52 3.68
C ARG A 129 -38.14 -0.61 4.02
N SER A 130 -37.70 -1.63 4.76
CA SER A 130 -38.57 -2.71 5.21
C SER A 130 -39.75 -2.23 6.03
N TYR A 131 -39.52 -1.33 6.98
CA TYR A 131 -40.60 -0.82 7.82
C TYR A 131 -41.67 -0.11 6.98
N ASN A 132 -41.25 0.67 5.99
CA ASN A 132 -42.16 1.38 5.09
C ASN A 132 -42.94 0.45 4.13
N GLU A 133 -42.34 -0.68 3.74
CA GLU A 133 -43.01 -1.69 2.90
C GLU A 133 -44.08 -2.44 3.71
N ILE A 134 -43.74 -2.89 4.93
CA ILE A 134 -44.70 -3.53 5.85
C ILE A 134 -45.88 -2.59 6.16
N ALA A 135 -45.60 -1.33 6.48
CA ALA A 135 -46.63 -0.34 6.82
C ALA A 135 -47.57 0.01 5.65
N LYS A 136 -47.17 -0.25 4.40
CA LYS A 136 -48.02 -0.08 3.21
C LYS A 136 -48.93 -1.27 2.97
N GLU A 137 -48.50 -2.49 3.30
CA GLU A 137 -49.30 -3.72 3.16
C GLU A 137 -50.37 -3.87 4.26
N THR A 138 -50.23 -3.15 5.38
CA THR A 138 -51.21 -3.17 6.48
C THR A 138 -52.30 -2.10 6.37
N LYS A 139 -52.38 -1.37 5.25
CA LYS A 139 -53.41 -0.38 4.91
C LYS A 139 -54.19 -0.84 3.69
#